data_AF-A0A9X8MGA8-F1
#
_entry.id   AF-A0A9X8MGA8-F1
#
_cell.length_a   1.000
_cell.length_b   1.000
_cell.length_c   1.000
_cell.angle_alpha   90.00
_cell.angle_beta   90.00
_cell.angle_gamma   90.00
#
_symmetry.space_group_name_H-M   'P 1'
#
loop_
_entity.id
_entity.type
_entity.pdbx_description
1 polymer ?
#
loop_
_entity_poly.entity_id
_entity_poly.type
_entity_poly.pdbx_seq_one_letter_code
_entity_poly.pdbx_strand_id
1 'polypeptide(L)'
;MAKQLPNNLPPSMRNKPASSEAAAEAFVEAAPDAMTRKPAKKKQPVTMLYPMELLEQIDRYAERRGMTRTTWVQQVLRDEVERLAKAD
;
A
#
# COMPACT_ATOMS: atom_id res chain seq x y z
N MET A 1 16.40 -51.11 -12.76
CA MET A 1 15.27 -51.22 -11.80
C MET A 1 15.69 -50.54 -10.51
N ALA A 2 15.30 -49.27 -10.31
CA ALA A 2 15.64 -48.50 -9.11
C ALA A 2 14.48 -48.55 -8.11
N LYS A 3 14.78 -48.93 -6.87
CA LYS A 3 13.84 -49.17 -5.77
C LYS A 3 13.17 -47.86 -5.33
N GLN A 4 11.84 -47.82 -5.33
CA GLN A 4 11.03 -46.78 -4.70
C GLN A 4 11.25 -46.81 -3.18
N LEU A 5 11.50 -45.64 -2.58
CA LEU A 5 11.48 -45.44 -1.13
C LEU A 5 10.03 -45.32 -0.64
N PRO A 6 9.61 -46.02 0.43
CA PRO A 6 8.23 -45.95 0.92
C PRO A 6 7.96 -44.59 1.58
N ASN A 7 6.98 -43.89 1.01
CA ASN A 7 6.56 -42.55 1.37
C ASN A 7 5.48 -42.59 2.46
N ASN A 8 5.82 -42.99 3.69
CA ASN A 8 4.86 -43.03 4.81
C ASN A 8 5.51 -42.58 6.13
N LEU A 9 5.35 -41.29 6.44
CA LEU A 9 5.57 -40.72 7.78
C LEU A 9 4.19 -40.44 8.41
N PRO A 10 3.92 -40.83 9.67
CA PRO A 10 2.62 -40.59 10.30
C PRO A 10 2.40 -39.09 10.57
N PRO A 11 1.21 -38.53 10.32
CA PRO A 11 0.88 -37.15 10.64
C PRO A 11 0.41 -37.08 12.09
N SER A 12 1.33 -37.13 13.04
CA SER A 12 1.03 -36.82 14.43
C SER A 12 2.32 -36.37 15.08
N MET A 13 2.28 -35.23 15.78
CA MET A 13 3.41 -34.51 16.41
C MET A 13 4.02 -33.31 15.66
N ARG A 14 3.23 -32.54 14.88
CA ARG A 14 3.63 -31.17 14.49
C ARG A 14 2.81 -30.16 15.29
N ASN A 15 3.37 -29.78 16.44
CA ASN A 15 3.06 -28.63 17.30
C ASN A 15 1.59 -28.39 17.69
N LYS A 16 1.26 -28.76 18.93
CA LYS A 16 0.32 -27.99 19.76
C LYS A 16 0.78 -26.51 19.77
N PRO A 17 -0.05 -25.51 19.40
CA PRO A 17 0.19 -24.15 19.86
C PRO A 17 -0.16 -24.11 21.36
N ALA A 18 0.82 -24.40 22.21
CA ALA A 18 0.71 -24.10 23.62
C ALA A 18 0.88 -22.58 23.78
N SER A 19 -0.22 -21.90 24.14
CA SER A 19 -0.25 -20.59 24.78
C SER A 19 0.45 -19.44 24.03
N SER A 20 -0.14 -19.00 22.91
CA SER A 20 0.31 -17.80 22.18
C SER A 20 -0.45 -16.52 22.55
N GLU A 21 -1.45 -16.58 23.43
CA GLU A 21 -2.18 -15.36 23.88
C GLU A 21 -1.33 -14.54 24.86
N ALA A 22 -0.84 -15.14 25.94
CA ALA A 22 -0.04 -14.41 26.94
C ALA A 22 1.28 -13.83 26.37
N ALA A 23 1.87 -14.49 25.38
CA ALA A 23 3.10 -14.01 24.71
C ALA A 23 2.82 -12.92 23.67
N ALA A 24 1.64 -12.91 23.05
CA ALA A 24 1.21 -11.82 22.18
C ALA A 24 0.84 -10.57 22.98
N GLU A 25 0.20 -10.74 24.14
CA GLU A 25 -0.16 -9.64 25.04
C GLU A 25 1.07 -8.90 25.57
N ALA A 26 2.11 -9.61 25.99
CA ALA A 26 3.35 -9.00 26.48
C ALA A 26 4.12 -8.22 25.39
N PHE A 27 3.93 -8.53 24.10
CA PHE A 27 4.59 -7.83 22.99
C PHE A 27 3.89 -6.50 22.64
N VAL A 28 2.58 -6.41 22.90
CA VAL A 28 1.79 -5.18 22.68
C VAL A 28 1.99 -4.20 23.84
N GLU A 29 2.21 -4.70 25.06
CA GLU A 29 2.38 -3.86 26.26
C GLU A 29 3.74 -3.11 26.30
N ALA A 30 4.75 -3.59 25.56
CA ALA A 30 6.11 -3.04 25.58
C ALA A 30 6.42 -1.97 24.51
N ALA A 31 5.44 -1.49 23.74
CA ALA A 31 5.66 -0.43 22.74
C ALA A 31 5.21 0.94 23.29
N PRO A 32 6.13 1.80 23.78
CA PRO A 32 5.78 3.06 24.44
C PRO A 32 5.38 4.18 23.46
N ASP A 33 5.03 3.85 22.22
CA ASP A 33 4.78 4.87 21.20
C ASP A 33 3.77 4.40 20.13
N ALA A 34 2.66 3.83 20.59
CA ALA A 34 1.45 3.72 19.77
C ALA A 34 0.86 5.12 19.53
N MET A 35 1.63 5.97 18.83
CA MET A 35 1.24 7.26 18.33
C MET A 35 -0.13 7.09 17.66
N THR A 36 -1.08 7.86 18.15
CA THR A 36 -2.43 8.02 17.60
C THR A 36 -2.35 8.35 16.12
N ARG A 37 -2.29 7.34 15.26
CA ARG A 37 -2.35 7.51 13.81
C ARG A 37 -3.75 7.99 13.50
N LYS A 38 -3.90 9.29 13.24
CA LYS A 38 -5.16 9.85 12.73
C LYS A 38 -5.59 8.99 11.53
N PRO A 39 -6.86 8.55 11.46
CA PRO A 39 -7.31 7.71 10.37
C PRO A 39 -7.10 8.44 9.05
N ALA A 40 -6.46 7.76 8.09
CA ALA A 40 -6.30 8.29 6.75
C ALA A 40 -7.69 8.58 6.16
N LYS A 41 -7.91 9.81 5.67
CA LYS A 41 -9.17 10.17 5.01
C LYS A 41 -9.39 9.23 3.82
N LYS A 42 -10.60 8.66 3.72
CA LYS A 42 -10.97 7.79 2.60
C LYS A 42 -10.90 8.60 1.30
N LYS A 43 -10.13 8.11 0.31
CA LYS A 43 -10.09 8.66 -1.05
C LYS A 43 -11.10 7.90 -1.90
N GLN A 44 -11.84 8.60 -2.76
CA GLN A 44 -12.67 7.98 -3.77
C GLN A 44 -11.87 7.84 -5.07
N PRO A 45 -11.83 6.64 -5.69
CA PRO A 45 -11.21 6.48 -6.99
C PRO A 45 -12.02 7.21 -8.06
N VAL A 46 -11.31 7.83 -9.01
CA VAL A 46 -11.92 8.51 -10.16
C VAL A 46 -11.25 7.99 -11.42
N THR A 47 -12.05 7.58 -12.40
CA THR A 47 -11.57 7.17 -13.73
C THR A 47 -11.71 8.36 -14.68
N MET A 48 -10.61 8.73 -15.34
CA MET A 48 -10.59 9.81 -16.33
C MET A 48 -10.03 9.25 -17.64
N LEU A 49 -10.71 9.54 -18.74
CA LEU A 49 -10.29 9.16 -20.08
C LEU A 49 -9.57 10.35 -20.71
N TYR A 50 -8.40 10.09 -21.30
CA TYR A 50 -7.58 11.09 -21.95
C TYR A 50 -7.12 10.58 -23.31
N PRO A 51 -6.91 11.48 -24.29
CA PRO A 51 -6.15 11.16 -25.49
C PRO A 51 -4.77 10.60 -25.13
N MET A 52 -4.25 9.67 -25.94
CA MET A 52 -3.02 8.99 -25.62
C MET A 52 -1.83 9.94 -25.58
N GLU A 53 -1.80 10.87 -26.54
CA GLU A 53 -0.74 11.85 -26.72
C GLU A 53 -0.62 12.77 -25.50
N LEU A 54 -1.76 13.11 -24.88
CA LEU A 54 -1.79 13.90 -23.65
C LEU A 54 -1.25 13.09 -22.46
N LEU A 55 -1.62 11.82 -22.34
CA LEU A 55 -1.10 10.95 -21.29
C LEU A 55 0.42 10.80 -21.35
N GLU A 56 0.98 10.63 -22.54
CA GLU A 56 2.43 10.57 -22.75
C GLU A 56 3.13 11.88 -22.35
N GLN A 57 2.49 13.03 -22.59
CA GLN A 57 3.00 14.32 -22.12
C GLN A 57 3.00 14.39 -20.59
N ILE A 58 1.89 14.00 -19.95
CA ILE A 58 1.74 13.97 -18.49
C ILE A 58 2.82 13.09 -17.86
N ASP A 59 3.07 11.91 -18.42
CA ASP A 59 4.11 10.99 -17.93
C ASP A 59 5.50 11.59 -18.00
N ARG A 60 5.87 12.18 -19.14
CA ARG A 60 7.17 12.84 -19.29
C ARG A 60 7.37 13.95 -18.25
N TYR A 61 6.33 14.71 -17.90
CA TYR A 61 6.43 15.73 -16.86
C TYR A 61 6.55 15.14 -15.45
N ALA A 62 5.79 14.08 -15.17
CA ALA A 62 5.86 13.38 -13.89
C ALA A 62 7.24 12.75 -13.66
N GLU A 63 7.78 12.05 -14.67
CA GLU A 63 9.11 11.43 -14.64
C GLU A 63 10.22 12.44 -14.41
N ARG A 64 10.19 13.59 -15.11
CA ARG A 64 11.17 14.68 -14.93
C ARG A 64 11.20 15.22 -13.49
N ARG A 65 10.11 15.08 -12.74
CA ARG A 65 10.01 15.51 -11.34
C ARG A 65 10.18 14.36 -10.35
N GLY A 66 10.45 13.13 -10.80
CA GLY A 66 10.54 11.96 -9.94
C GLY A 66 9.21 11.62 -9.23
N MET A 67 8.08 11.92 -9.87
CA MET A 67 6.75 11.74 -9.31
C MET A 67 5.94 10.70 -10.10
N THR A 68 4.92 10.12 -9.46
CA THR A 68 3.93 9.31 -10.17
C THR A 68 2.99 10.18 -10.99
N ARG A 69 2.42 9.64 -12.07
CA ARG A 69 1.37 10.29 -12.87
C ARG A 69 0.25 10.85 -12.00
N THR A 70 -0.27 10.04 -11.06
CA THR A 70 -1.35 10.44 -10.17
C THR A 70 -0.97 11.62 -9.28
N THR A 71 0.23 11.60 -8.69
CA THR A 71 0.74 12.71 -7.87
C THR A 71 0.86 13.99 -8.70
N TRP A 72 1.40 13.87 -9.91
CA TRP A 72 1.56 14.99 -10.83
C TRP A 72 0.22 15.63 -11.18
N VAL A 73 -0.77 14.82 -11.60
CA VAL A 73 -2.12 15.30 -11.92
C VAL A 73 -2.78 15.97 -10.71
N GLN A 74 -2.66 15.37 -9.51
CA GLN A 74 -3.21 15.96 -8.29
C GLN A 74 -2.58 17.31 -7.93
N GLN A 75 -1.28 17.46 -8.15
CA GLN A 75 -0.58 18.72 -7.92
C GLN A 75 -1.07 19.79 -8.89
N VAL A 76 -1.09 19.49 -10.20
CA VAL A 76 -1.53 20.46 -11.22
C VAL A 76 -2.97 20.90 -10.98
N LEU A 77 -3.87 19.97 -10.65
CA LEU A 77 -5.27 20.30 -10.35
C LEU A 77 -5.40 21.19 -9.10
N ARG A 78 -4.61 20.92 -8.04
CA ARG A 78 -4.58 21.76 -6.84
C ARG A 78 -4.11 23.17 -7.17
N ASP A 79 -2.97 23.28 -7.85
CA ASP A 79 -2.34 24.56 -8.18
C ASP A 79 -3.29 25.42 -9.04
N GLU A 80 -4.01 24.79 -9.98
CA GLU A 80 -4.97 25.47 -10.83
C GLU A 80 -6.22 25.93 -10.06
N VAL A 81 -6.76 25.11 -9.15
CA VAL A 81 -7.88 25.52 -8.30
C VAL A 81 -7.49 26.68 -7.38
N GLU A 82 -6.29 26.64 -6.80
CA GLU A 82 -5.77 27.74 -5.97
C GLU A 82 -5.53 29.02 -6.77
N ARG A 83 -5.11 28.90 -8.04
CA ARG A 83 -4.95 30.04 -8.96
C ARG A 83 -6.29 30.69 -9.26
N LEU A 84 -7.32 29.90 -9.57
CA LEU A 84 -8.66 30.40 -9.86
C LEU A 84 -9.28 31.07 -8.63
N ALA A 85 -9.15 30.46 -7.44
CA ALA A 85 -9.68 31.01 -6.20
C ALA A 85 -9.05 32.36 -5.77
N LYS A 86 -7.88 32.73 -6.31
CA LYS A 86 -7.24 34.03 -6.08
C LYS A 86 -7.61 35.09 -7.12
N ALA A 87 -8.22 34.68 -8.23
CA ALA A 87 -8.64 35.56 -9.32
C ALA A 87 -10.08 36.06 -9.15
N ASP A 88 -10.87 35.38 -8.30
CA ASP A 88 -12.19 35.79 -7.80
C ASP A 88 -12.07 36.70 -6.57
#